data_AF-A0A059BHQ6-F1
#
_entry.id   AF-A0A059BHQ6-F1
#
_cell.length_a   1.000
_cell.length_b   1.000
_cell.length_c   1.000
_cell.angle_alpha   90.00
_cell.angle_beta   90.00
_cell.angle_gamma   90.00
#
_symmetry.space_group_name_H-M   'P 1'
#
loop_
_entity.id
_entity.type
_entity.pdbx_description
1 polymer ?
#
loop_
_entity_poly.entity_id
_entity_poly.type
_entity_poly.pdbx_seq_one_letter_code
_entity_poly.pdbx_strand_id
1 'polypeptide(L)'
;MFIQTQSTPNPMSLMFYPGKPVMEVGSADFPNARTSMNSALARALFGIDGVTRVFYGSDFVTVTKSDDASWDLLKPEIFAAIMDFYSSGQPLFLDSQTASAMDTAIHEDDSETVAMIKELLETRIRPAVQDDGGDIEYRGFDLDTGIVKLRMQGACSGCPSSSVTLKSGIENMLMHYVPEVKGVEQDMDAEDEEQALTGQME
;
A
#
# COMPACT_ATOMS: atom_id res chain seq x y z
N MET A 1 5.86 -24.44 -5.99
CA MET A 1 6.03 -23.11 -5.35
C MET A 1 5.60 -23.25 -3.89
N PHE A 2 6.26 -22.59 -2.94
CA PHE A 2 5.89 -22.62 -1.52
C PHE A 2 5.65 -21.18 -1.08
N ILE A 3 4.42 -20.89 -0.63
CA ILE A 3 4.00 -19.56 -0.22
C ILE A 3 4.05 -19.47 1.29
N GLN A 4 4.77 -18.49 1.83
CA GLN A 4 4.80 -18.19 3.27
C GLN A 4 3.79 -17.08 3.59
N THR A 5 3.36 -17.00 4.84
CA THR A 5 2.45 -15.93 5.29
C THR A 5 3.01 -15.22 6.50
N GLN A 6 2.80 -13.92 6.59
CA GLN A 6 3.15 -13.09 7.75
C GLN A 6 1.96 -12.20 8.15
N SER A 7 1.71 -12.12 9.45
CA SER A 7 0.70 -11.23 10.02
C SER A 7 1.17 -9.78 9.96
N THR A 8 0.24 -8.87 9.67
CA THR A 8 0.47 -7.42 9.76
C THR A 8 -0.11 -6.88 11.08
N PRO A 9 0.21 -5.63 11.48
CA PRO A 9 -0.49 -4.96 12.58
C PRO A 9 -2.00 -4.81 12.35
N ASN A 10 -2.45 -4.85 11.09
CA ASN A 10 -3.87 -4.83 10.72
C ASN A 10 -4.43 -6.27 10.71
N PRO A 11 -5.34 -6.66 11.62
CA PRO A 11 -5.87 -8.03 11.69
C PRO A 11 -6.65 -8.45 10.43
N MET A 12 -7.10 -7.47 9.65
CA MET A 12 -7.81 -7.65 8.39
C MET A 12 -6.89 -7.89 7.22
N SER A 13 -5.57 -7.70 7.38
CA SER A 13 -4.58 -7.82 6.33
C SER A 13 -3.53 -8.89 6.62
N LEU A 14 -3.22 -9.71 5.62
CA LEU A 14 -2.22 -10.76 5.70
C LEU A 14 -1.28 -10.68 4.49
N MET A 15 0.02 -10.82 4.73
CA MET A 15 1.04 -10.86 3.69
C MET A 15 1.29 -12.29 3.23
N PHE A 16 1.47 -12.46 1.93
CA PHE A 16 1.75 -13.71 1.24
C PHE A 16 3.05 -13.57 0.44
N TYR A 17 4.04 -14.40 0.75
CA TYR A 17 5.36 -14.41 0.12
C TYR A 17 5.47 -15.60 -0.83
N PRO A 18 5.35 -15.40 -2.16
CA PRO A 18 5.45 -16.49 -3.15
C PRO A 18 6.85 -17.08 -3.31
N GLY A 19 7.87 -16.49 -2.68
CA GLY A 19 9.27 -16.88 -2.83
C GLY A 19 9.87 -16.46 -4.19
N LYS A 20 9.23 -15.52 -4.87
CA LYS A 20 9.67 -14.86 -6.10
C LYS A 20 9.34 -13.37 -5.99
N PRO A 21 10.08 -12.49 -6.69
CA PRO A 21 9.69 -11.09 -6.82
C PRO A 21 8.25 -10.98 -7.34
N VAL A 22 7.50 -10.05 -6.77
CA VAL A 22 6.17 -9.64 -7.22
C VAL A 22 6.33 -8.38 -8.06
N MET A 23 6.85 -7.30 -7.46
CA MET A 23 7.16 -6.05 -8.15
C MET A 23 8.67 -5.92 -8.34
N GLU A 24 9.12 -5.62 -9.56
CA GLU A 24 10.54 -5.32 -9.80
C GLU A 24 10.93 -3.94 -9.27
N VAL A 25 10.00 -2.98 -9.33
CA VAL A 25 10.18 -1.59 -8.88
C VAL A 25 8.88 -1.09 -8.26
N GLY A 26 9.00 -0.39 -7.13
CA GLY A 26 7.89 0.25 -6.45
C GLY A 26 6.86 -0.75 -5.92
N SER A 27 5.62 -0.30 -5.86
CA SER A 27 4.47 -1.02 -5.32
C SER A 27 3.21 -0.74 -6.14
N ALA A 28 2.16 -1.51 -5.92
CA ALA A 28 0.86 -1.28 -6.53
C ALA A 28 -0.28 -1.55 -5.55
N ASP A 29 -1.17 -0.59 -5.38
CA ASP A 29 -2.34 -0.69 -4.52
C ASP A 29 -3.61 -0.85 -5.35
N PHE A 30 -4.45 -1.81 -4.95
CA PHE A 30 -5.74 -2.08 -5.56
C PHE A 30 -6.83 -1.98 -4.48
N PRO A 31 -7.35 -0.77 -4.21
CA PRO A 31 -8.35 -0.54 -3.16
C PRO A 31 -9.72 -1.18 -3.45
N ASN A 32 -9.98 -1.57 -4.71
CA ASN A 32 -11.25 -2.18 -5.10
C ASN A 32 -11.09 -3.05 -6.36
N ALA A 33 -12.13 -3.84 -6.67
CA ALA A 33 -12.10 -4.75 -7.80
C ALA A 33 -11.91 -4.03 -9.16
N ARG A 34 -12.34 -2.77 -9.29
CA ARG A 34 -12.21 -2.01 -10.54
C ARG A 34 -10.76 -1.65 -10.84
N THR A 35 -9.99 -1.23 -9.83
CA THR A 35 -8.56 -0.92 -10.01
C THR A 35 -7.74 -2.16 -10.31
N SER A 36 -8.21 -3.35 -9.90
CA SER A 36 -7.54 -4.63 -10.15
C SER A 36 -7.55 -5.11 -11.60
N MET A 37 -8.39 -4.52 -12.46
CA MET A 37 -8.66 -5.01 -13.82
C MET A 37 -7.43 -5.11 -14.71
N ASN A 38 -6.41 -4.28 -14.45
CA ASN A 38 -5.16 -4.27 -15.20
C ASN A 38 -4.11 -5.25 -14.66
N SER A 39 -4.38 -5.98 -13.58
CA SER A 39 -3.50 -7.03 -13.08
C SER A 39 -4.19 -8.39 -13.10
N ALA A 40 -3.56 -9.37 -13.76
CA ALA A 40 -4.11 -10.72 -13.86
C ALA A 40 -4.24 -11.37 -12.47
N LEU A 41 -3.21 -11.22 -11.63
CA LEU A 41 -3.21 -11.73 -10.26
C LEU A 41 -4.21 -10.97 -9.39
N ALA A 42 -4.30 -9.64 -9.48
CA ALA A 42 -5.18 -8.86 -8.60
C ALA A 42 -6.63 -9.20 -8.89
N ARG A 43 -6.99 -9.28 -10.18
CA ARG A 43 -8.32 -9.71 -10.62
C ARG A 43 -8.66 -11.11 -10.15
N ALA A 44 -7.72 -12.05 -10.15
CA ALA A 44 -7.94 -13.39 -9.63
C ALA A 44 -8.19 -13.38 -8.12
N LEU A 45 -7.44 -12.59 -7.37
CA LEU A 45 -7.60 -12.45 -5.92
C LEU A 45 -8.92 -11.77 -5.54
N PHE A 46 -9.33 -10.73 -6.27
CA PHE A 46 -10.65 -10.09 -6.09
C PHE A 46 -11.82 -10.98 -6.50
N GLY A 47 -11.57 -12.06 -7.26
CA GLY A 47 -12.59 -13.07 -7.56
C GLY A 47 -12.91 -13.98 -6.37
N ILE A 48 -12.11 -13.95 -5.31
CA ILE A 48 -12.32 -14.71 -4.08
C ILE A 48 -13.26 -13.91 -3.17
N ASP A 49 -14.37 -14.52 -2.77
CA ASP A 49 -15.36 -13.88 -1.91
C ASP A 49 -14.75 -13.49 -0.56
N GLY A 50 -15.01 -12.26 -0.13
CA GLY A 50 -14.45 -11.68 1.10
C GLY A 50 -13.10 -10.97 0.93
N VAL A 51 -12.50 -10.90 -0.27
CA VAL A 51 -11.32 -10.04 -0.54
C VAL A 51 -11.75 -8.62 -0.87
N THR A 52 -11.23 -7.63 -0.13
CA THR A 52 -11.62 -6.21 -0.25
C THR A 52 -10.50 -5.32 -0.78
N ARG A 53 -9.24 -5.67 -0.56
CA ARG A 53 -8.07 -4.96 -1.10
C ARG A 53 -6.94 -5.92 -1.42
N VAL A 54 -6.17 -5.59 -2.45
CA VAL A 54 -4.93 -6.27 -2.79
C VAL A 54 -3.83 -5.24 -2.90
N PHE A 55 -2.64 -5.54 -2.41
CA PHE A 55 -1.48 -4.68 -2.53
C PHE A 55 -0.24 -5.51 -2.88
N TYR A 56 0.60 -4.99 -3.76
CA TYR A 56 1.85 -5.61 -4.18
C TYR A 56 3.04 -4.83 -3.64
N GLY A 57 3.85 -5.51 -2.82
CA GLY A 57 5.19 -5.08 -2.47
C GLY A 57 6.23 -5.69 -3.41
N SER A 58 7.51 -5.56 -3.05
CA SER A 58 8.64 -6.07 -3.84
C SER A 58 8.60 -7.59 -4.02
N ASP A 59 8.38 -8.35 -2.95
CA ASP A 59 8.39 -9.82 -2.95
C ASP A 59 7.20 -10.46 -2.23
N PHE A 60 6.18 -9.65 -1.92
CA PHE A 60 4.98 -10.09 -1.24
C PHE A 60 3.70 -9.51 -1.85
N VAL A 61 2.59 -10.18 -1.58
CA VAL A 61 1.23 -9.70 -1.83
C VAL A 61 0.51 -9.56 -0.49
N THR A 62 0.00 -8.39 -0.18
CA THR A 62 -0.91 -8.19 0.95
C THR A 62 -2.34 -8.33 0.45
N VAL A 63 -3.15 -9.12 1.15
CA VAL A 63 -4.59 -9.21 0.94
C VAL A 63 -5.29 -8.69 2.18
N THR A 64 -6.28 -7.82 1.99
CA THR A 64 -7.21 -7.39 3.04
C THR A 64 -8.55 -8.07 2.81
N LYS A 65 -9.15 -8.57 3.89
CA LYS A 65 -10.46 -9.24 3.87
C LYS A 65 -11.57 -8.34 4.42
N SER A 66 -12.82 -8.73 4.19
CA SER A 66 -13.99 -8.17 4.90
C SER A 66 -14.09 -8.67 6.34
N ASP A 67 -14.82 -7.96 7.19
CA ASP A 67 -15.01 -8.26 8.61
C ASP A 67 -15.62 -9.64 8.86
N ASP A 68 -16.54 -10.07 7.99
CA ASP A 68 -17.25 -11.34 8.08
C ASP A 68 -16.49 -12.54 7.50
N ALA A 69 -15.42 -12.32 6.73
CA ALA A 69 -14.64 -13.39 6.13
C ALA A 69 -13.65 -14.04 7.12
N SER A 70 -13.33 -15.32 6.91
CA SER A 70 -12.34 -16.07 7.71
C SER A 70 -11.08 -16.40 6.92
N TRP A 71 -9.92 -16.16 7.54
CA TRP A 71 -8.62 -16.53 6.97
C TRP A 71 -8.48 -18.04 6.72
N ASP A 72 -9.17 -18.90 7.46
CA ASP A 72 -9.12 -20.35 7.27
C ASP A 72 -9.75 -20.78 5.94
N LEU A 73 -10.74 -20.01 5.46
CA LEU A 73 -11.40 -20.23 4.17
C LEU A 73 -10.65 -19.53 3.03
N LEU A 74 -10.17 -18.30 3.28
CA LEU A 74 -9.48 -17.49 2.28
C LEU A 74 -8.09 -18.03 1.91
N LYS A 75 -7.32 -18.52 2.88
CA LYS A 75 -5.92 -18.95 2.63
C LYS A 75 -5.80 -20.01 1.54
N PRO A 76 -6.58 -21.12 1.55
CA PRO A 76 -6.53 -22.10 0.47
C PRO A 76 -6.80 -21.51 -0.92
N GLU A 77 -7.78 -20.61 -1.06
CA GLU A 77 -8.13 -19.98 -2.34
C GLU A 77 -7.05 -18.99 -2.80
N ILE A 78 -6.53 -18.17 -1.90
CA ILE A 78 -5.45 -17.23 -2.20
C ILE A 78 -4.18 -17.98 -2.62
N PHE A 79 -3.83 -19.07 -1.92
CA PHE A 79 -2.70 -19.91 -2.32
C PHE A 79 -2.89 -20.50 -3.71
N ALA A 80 -4.10 -21.01 -4.02
CA ALA A 80 -4.40 -21.53 -5.34
C ALA A 80 -4.27 -20.46 -6.43
N ALA A 81 -4.82 -19.26 -6.21
CA ALA A 81 -4.75 -18.15 -7.16
C ALA A 81 -3.30 -17.69 -7.42
N ILE A 82 -2.49 -17.52 -6.37
CA ILE A 82 -1.08 -17.14 -6.52
C ILE A 82 -0.29 -18.24 -7.24
N MET A 83 -0.48 -19.51 -6.86
CA MET A 83 0.23 -20.63 -7.51
C MET A 83 -0.14 -20.77 -8.98
N ASP A 84 -1.43 -20.64 -9.32
CA ASP A 84 -1.90 -20.71 -10.70
C ASP A 84 -1.32 -19.58 -11.55
N PHE A 85 -1.36 -18.33 -11.04
CA PHE A 85 -0.76 -17.18 -11.71
C PHE A 85 0.71 -17.42 -12.06
N TYR A 86 1.54 -17.79 -11.08
CA TYR A 86 2.98 -18.02 -11.32
C TYR A 86 3.27 -19.26 -12.16
N SER A 87 2.35 -20.23 -12.24
CA SER A 87 2.47 -21.42 -13.09
C SER A 87 2.03 -21.13 -14.53
N SER A 88 1.10 -20.20 -14.72
CA SER A 88 0.58 -19.79 -16.02
C SER A 88 1.58 -18.97 -16.84
N GLY A 89 2.52 -18.29 -16.18
CA GLY A 89 3.46 -17.37 -16.82
C GLY A 89 2.82 -16.10 -17.40
N GLN A 90 1.59 -15.79 -17.00
CA GLN A 90 0.94 -14.54 -17.38
C GLN A 90 1.69 -13.33 -16.82
N PRO A 91 1.69 -12.18 -17.53
CA PRO A 91 2.29 -10.97 -17.01
C PRO A 91 1.49 -10.46 -15.80
N LEU A 92 2.18 -9.84 -14.83
CA LEU A 92 1.54 -9.28 -13.65
C LEU A 92 0.55 -8.16 -14.02
N PHE A 93 0.89 -7.36 -15.03
CA PHE A 93 0.06 -6.31 -15.59
C PHE A 93 -0.27 -6.60 -17.06
N LEU A 94 -1.49 -6.28 -17.48
CA LEU A 94 -1.94 -6.45 -18.86
C LEU A 94 -1.38 -5.37 -19.77
N ASP A 95 -1.25 -4.15 -19.24
CA ASP A 95 -0.65 -3.02 -19.93
C ASP A 95 0.80 -2.77 -19.45
N SER A 96 1.72 -2.60 -20.40
CA SER A 96 3.15 -2.43 -20.12
C SER A 96 3.53 -1.06 -19.52
N GLN A 97 2.58 -0.14 -19.35
CA GLN A 97 2.80 1.18 -18.75
C GLN A 97 2.52 1.21 -17.24
N THR A 98 2.01 0.12 -16.69
CA THR A 98 1.58 0.07 -15.29
C THR A 98 2.63 -0.64 -14.47
N ALA A 99 3.56 0.15 -13.92
CA ALA A 99 3.91 0.16 -12.50
C ALA A 99 5.33 0.65 -12.25
N SER A 100 5.42 1.82 -11.65
CA SER A 100 6.39 2.15 -10.61
C SER A 100 5.80 3.36 -9.90
N ALA A 101 5.52 3.23 -8.60
CA ALA A 101 5.37 4.42 -7.75
C ALA A 101 6.74 5.11 -7.77
N MET A 102 6.88 6.14 -8.62
CA MET A 102 8.06 7.02 -8.72
C MET A 102 7.75 8.38 -8.06
N ASP A 103 6.78 8.41 -7.17
CA ASP A 103 6.35 9.60 -6.42
C ASP A 103 7.49 10.21 -5.59
N THR A 104 8.46 9.39 -5.17
CA THR A 104 9.67 9.82 -4.48
C THR A 104 10.88 10.06 -5.38
N ALA A 105 10.74 9.97 -6.71
CA ALA A 105 11.83 10.34 -7.61
C ALA A 105 12.20 11.82 -7.41
N ILE A 106 13.49 12.07 -7.20
CA ILE A 106 14.02 13.42 -7.02
C ILE A 106 14.25 14.03 -8.41
N HIS A 107 13.65 15.19 -8.64
CA HIS A 107 13.74 15.95 -9.89
C HIS A 107 14.58 17.21 -9.71
N GLU A 108 15.09 17.77 -10.80
CA GLU A 108 15.96 18.97 -10.77
C GLU A 108 15.23 20.23 -10.26
N ASP A 109 13.91 20.25 -10.37
CA ASP A 109 13.02 21.32 -9.91
C ASP A 109 12.51 21.13 -8.47
N ASP A 110 12.83 20.00 -7.81
CA ASP A 110 12.52 19.82 -6.40
C ASP A 110 13.36 20.79 -5.54
N SER A 111 12.74 21.38 -4.53
CA SER A 111 13.51 22.12 -3.51
C SER A 111 14.37 21.16 -2.68
N GLU A 112 15.43 21.68 -2.04
CA GLU A 112 16.26 20.87 -1.12
C GLU A 112 15.41 20.18 -0.03
N THR A 113 14.38 20.87 0.46
CA THR A 113 13.42 20.32 1.42
C THR A 113 12.62 19.15 0.84
N VAL A 114 12.09 19.28 -0.37
CA VAL A 114 11.31 18.22 -1.03
C VAL A 114 12.21 17.01 -1.32
N ALA A 115 13.42 17.24 -1.82
CA ALA A 115 14.39 16.18 -2.07
C ALA A 115 14.72 15.40 -0.77
N MET A 116 14.92 16.11 0.34
CA MET A 116 15.19 15.49 1.64
C MET A 116 13.98 14.70 2.17
N ILE A 117 12.75 15.22 2.01
CA ILE A 117 11.54 14.49 2.35
C ILE A 117 11.46 13.19 1.54
N LYS A 118 11.59 13.27 0.22
CA LYS A 118 11.55 12.10 -0.67
C LYS A 118 12.61 11.06 -0.32
N GLU A 119 13.84 11.49 -0.01
CA GLU A 119 14.92 10.60 0.42
C GLU A 119 14.60 9.88 1.73
N LEU A 120 14.07 10.58 2.74
CA LEU A 120 13.70 9.97 4.02
C LEU A 120 12.52 8.99 3.86
N LEU A 121 11.56 9.34 3.02
CA LEU A 121 10.44 8.44 2.70
C LEU A 121 10.98 7.14 2.12
N GLU A 122 11.84 7.22 1.11
CA GLU A 122 12.37 6.06 0.41
C GLU A 122 13.31 5.21 1.27
N THR A 123 14.22 5.84 2.01
CA THR A 123 15.32 5.12 2.68
C THR A 123 15.00 4.63 4.08
N ARG A 124 13.98 5.19 4.74
CA ARG A 124 13.66 4.88 6.14
C ARG A 124 12.21 4.53 6.39
N ILE A 125 11.28 5.29 5.80
CA ILE A 125 9.86 5.13 6.10
C ILE A 125 9.30 3.94 5.33
N ARG A 126 9.39 3.94 4.00
CA ARG A 126 8.82 2.88 3.15
C ARG A 126 9.29 1.48 3.54
N PRO A 127 10.58 1.22 3.86
CA PRO A 127 11.00 -0.11 4.33
C PRO A 127 10.22 -0.58 5.56
N ALA A 128 10.02 0.29 6.56
CA ALA A 128 9.27 -0.05 7.77
C ALA A 128 7.78 -0.25 7.49
N VAL A 129 7.20 0.54 6.57
CA VAL A 129 5.78 0.41 6.18
C VAL A 129 5.53 -0.86 5.38
N GLN A 130 6.47 -1.26 4.53
CA GLN A 130 6.39 -2.49 3.76
C GLN A 130 6.55 -3.74 4.63
N ASP A 131 7.35 -3.68 5.70
CA ASP A 131 7.40 -4.74 6.72
C ASP A 131 6.04 -4.96 7.41
N ASP A 132 5.21 -3.91 7.48
CA ASP A 132 3.83 -3.94 7.98
C ASP A 132 2.79 -4.28 6.88
N GLY A 133 3.22 -4.57 5.65
CA GLY A 133 2.36 -5.01 4.56
C GLY A 133 1.64 -3.90 3.80
N GLY A 134 2.10 -2.66 3.90
CA GLY A 134 1.57 -1.53 3.13
C GLY A 134 2.65 -0.71 2.46
N ASP A 135 2.29 0.50 2.06
CA ASP A 135 3.23 1.51 1.58
C ASP A 135 2.65 2.90 1.79
N ILE A 136 3.42 3.91 1.44
CA ILE A 136 2.99 5.29 1.34
C ILE A 136 3.29 5.85 -0.03
N GLU A 137 2.44 6.77 -0.48
CA GLU A 137 2.62 7.54 -1.69
C GLU A 137 2.70 9.02 -1.34
N TYR A 138 3.79 9.66 -1.76
CA TYR A 138 4.01 11.09 -1.60
C TYR A 138 3.07 11.88 -2.54
N ARG A 139 2.26 12.76 -1.94
CA ARG A 139 1.29 13.61 -2.66
C ARG A 139 1.72 15.06 -2.77
N GLY A 140 2.75 15.46 -2.03
CA GLY A 140 3.32 16.79 -2.11
C GLY A 140 3.70 17.38 -0.76
N PHE A 141 4.29 18.57 -0.80
CA PHE A 141 4.66 19.35 0.35
C PHE A 141 4.24 20.80 0.13
N ASP A 142 3.49 21.34 1.08
CA ASP A 142 3.10 22.74 1.10
C ASP A 142 4.17 23.56 1.83
N LEU A 143 4.86 24.44 1.10
CA LEU A 143 5.95 25.27 1.61
C LEU A 143 5.47 26.37 2.56
N ASP A 144 4.24 26.84 2.43
CA ASP A 144 3.69 27.93 3.25
C ASP A 144 3.25 27.40 4.62
N THR A 145 2.64 26.21 4.65
CA THR A 145 2.13 25.59 5.88
C THR A 145 3.12 24.60 6.52
N GLY A 146 4.07 24.09 5.75
CA GLY A 146 5.00 23.04 6.18
C GLY A 146 4.35 21.66 6.28
N ILE A 147 3.27 21.41 5.55
CA ILE A 147 2.51 20.15 5.62
C ILE A 147 2.93 19.20 4.49
N VAL A 148 3.32 17.97 4.86
CA VAL A 148 3.56 16.86 3.93
C VAL A 148 2.28 16.07 3.75
N LYS A 149 1.83 15.89 2.51
CA LYS A 149 0.66 15.07 2.17
C LYS A 149 1.11 13.69 1.72
N LEU A 150 0.58 12.66 2.36
CA LEU A 150 0.85 11.26 2.04
C LEU A 150 -0.45 10.48 1.87
N ARG A 151 -0.48 9.55 0.92
CA ARG A 151 -1.55 8.55 0.83
C ARG A 151 -1.05 7.23 1.38
N MET A 152 -1.82 6.61 2.26
CA MET A 152 -1.53 5.28 2.80
C MET A 152 -2.05 4.20 1.85
N GLN A 153 -1.28 3.14 1.65
CA GLN A 153 -1.58 2.02 0.75
C GLN A 153 -1.51 0.66 1.48
N GLY A 154 -2.12 -0.38 0.90
CA GLY A 154 -2.10 -1.74 1.45
C GLY A 154 -2.66 -1.84 2.87
N ALA A 155 -1.99 -2.61 3.74
CA ALA A 155 -2.44 -2.85 5.11
C ALA A 155 -2.59 -1.57 5.97
N CYS A 156 -1.89 -0.51 5.60
CA CYS A 156 -1.85 0.76 6.32
C CYS A 156 -3.07 1.66 6.02
N SER A 157 -3.87 1.31 5.02
CA SER A 157 -5.05 2.07 4.61
C SER A 157 -6.34 1.42 5.14
N GLY A 158 -7.23 2.23 5.71
CA GLY A 158 -8.55 1.80 6.20
C GLY A 158 -8.61 1.25 7.64
N CYS A 159 -7.48 1.18 8.37
CA CYS A 159 -7.47 0.81 9.79
C CYS A 159 -7.21 2.05 10.68
N PRO A 160 -8.20 2.54 11.46
CA PRO A 160 -8.05 3.79 12.24
C PRO A 160 -6.91 3.75 13.27
N SER A 161 -6.63 2.58 13.86
CA SER A 161 -5.57 2.45 14.87
C SER A 161 -4.18 2.42 14.24
N SER A 162 -4.04 1.74 13.10
CA SER A 162 -2.78 1.64 12.35
C SER A 162 -2.45 2.96 11.64
N SER A 163 -3.45 3.65 11.05
CA SER A 163 -3.23 4.90 10.32
C SER A 163 -2.77 6.02 11.25
N VAL A 164 -3.36 6.16 12.44
CA VAL A 164 -2.96 7.18 13.43
C VAL A 164 -1.53 6.95 13.91
N THR A 165 -1.20 5.72 14.31
CA THR A 165 0.13 5.39 14.85
C THR A 165 1.21 5.57 13.79
N LEU A 166 0.95 5.09 12.57
CA LEU A 166 1.89 5.23 11.46
C LEU A 166 2.09 6.69 11.07
N LYS A 167 0.99 7.46 10.92
CA LYS A 167 1.05 8.89 10.64
C LYS A 167 1.91 9.62 11.66
N SER A 168 1.67 9.40 12.96
CA SER A 168 2.47 10.02 14.03
C SER A 168 3.94 9.59 13.98
N GLY A 169 4.23 8.33 13.65
CA GLY A 169 5.61 7.87 13.47
C GLY A 169 6.34 8.59 12.33
N ILE A 170 5.68 8.71 11.18
CA ILE A 170 6.20 9.41 10.00
C ILE A 170 6.41 10.89 10.30
N GLU A 171 5.39 11.55 10.88
CA GLU A 171 5.44 12.97 11.23
C GLU A 171 6.60 13.28 12.16
N ASN A 172 6.77 12.53 13.23
CA ASN A 172 7.88 12.73 14.17
C ASN A 172 9.24 12.59 13.50
N MET A 173 9.40 11.63 12.60
CA MET A 173 10.65 11.41 11.88
C MET A 173 10.94 12.55 10.90
N LEU A 174 9.96 12.95 10.10
CA LEU A 174 10.12 14.05 9.15
C LEU A 174 10.41 15.36 9.86
N MET A 175 9.67 15.71 10.93
CA MET A 175 9.92 16.92 11.72
C MET A 175 11.29 16.92 12.41
N HIS A 176 11.83 15.73 12.74
CA HIS A 176 13.16 15.62 13.35
C HIS A 176 14.29 15.89 12.36
N TYR A 177 14.17 15.38 11.13
CA TYR A 177 15.22 15.48 10.11
C TYR A 177 15.05 16.68 9.16
N VAL A 178 13.83 17.20 9.01
CA VAL A 178 13.47 18.29 8.10
C VAL A 178 12.74 19.39 8.90
N PRO A 179 13.46 20.41 9.40
CA PRO A 179 12.90 21.45 10.28
C PRO A 179 11.74 22.26 9.69
N GLU A 180 11.64 22.32 8.36
CA GLU A 180 10.58 22.97 7.59
C GLU A 180 9.24 22.22 7.73
N VAL A 181 9.27 20.91 7.96
CA VAL A 181 8.06 20.11 8.16
C VAL A 181 7.43 20.44 9.52
N LYS A 182 6.14 20.76 9.50
CA LYS A 182 5.31 21.09 10.67
C LYS A 182 4.24 20.04 10.97
N GLY A 183 3.96 19.17 10.00
CA GLY A 183 3.00 18.09 10.16
C GLY A 183 2.88 17.23 8.92
N VAL A 184 2.16 16.11 9.08
CA VAL A 184 1.76 15.24 7.99
C VAL A 184 0.24 15.23 7.90
N GLU A 185 -0.30 15.19 6.70
CA GLU A 185 -1.72 14.96 6.45
C GLU A 185 -1.90 13.76 5.55
N GLN A 186 -2.96 12.99 5.82
CA GLN A 186 -3.34 11.89 4.96
C GLN A 186 -4.22 12.43 3.83
N ASP A 187 -3.78 12.22 2.60
CA ASP A 187 -4.59 12.46 1.42
C ASP A 187 -5.49 11.24 1.20
N MET A 188 -6.80 11.47 1.15
CA MET A 188 -7.81 10.44 0.89
C MET A 188 -8.43 10.74 -0.47
N ASP A 189 -8.59 9.73 -1.32
CA ASP A 189 -9.33 9.93 -2.57
C ASP A 189 -10.81 10.24 -2.25
N ALA A 190 -11.50 10.94 -3.15
CA ALA A 190 -12.92 11.27 -2.98
C ALA A 190 -13.82 10.03 -2.72
N GLU A 191 -13.45 8.86 -3.27
CA GLU A 191 -14.14 7.59 -3.01
C GLU A 191 -13.89 7.06 -1.59
N ASP A 192 -12.71 7.32 -1.01
CA ASP A 192 -12.33 6.95 0.36
C ASP A 192 -12.99 7.90 1.38
N GLU A 193 -13.14 9.19 1.05
CA GLU A 193 -13.86 10.18 1.88
C GLU A 193 -15.35 9.84 2.02
N GLU A 194 -16.00 9.42 0.93
CA GLU A 194 -17.43 9.09 0.93
C GLU A 194 -17.74 7.85 1.79
N GLN A 195 -16.86 6.83 1.75
CA GLN A 195 -16.96 5.65 2.62
C GLN A 195 -16.70 5.97 4.10
N ALA A 196 -15.70 6.81 4.40
CA ALA A 196 -15.39 7.22 5.77
C ALA A 196 -16.51 8.06 6.41
N LEU A 197 -17.21 8.89 5.62
CA LEU A 197 -18.37 9.66 6.06
C LEU A 197 -19.60 8.78 6.32
N THR A 198 -19.81 7.73 5.53
CA THR A 198 -20.93 6.79 5.75
C THR A 198 -20.74 5.90 6.98
N GLY A 199 -19.51 5.49 7.31
CA GLY A 199 -19.22 4.64 8.48
C GLY A 199 -19.26 5.35 9.84
N GLN A 200 -19.33 6.68 9.88
CA GLN A 200 -19.49 7.46 11.12
C GLN A 200 -20.97 7.70 11.51
N MET A 201 -21.91 7.21 10.71
CA MET A 201 -23.36 7.37 10.92
C MET A 201 -24.09 6.11 11.43
N GLU A 202 -23.36 5.03 11.75
CA GLU A 202 -23.92 3.82 12.38
C GLU A 202 -23.52 3.66 13.86
#